data_AF-A0A931GUM0-F1
#
_entry.id   AF-A0A931GUM0-F1
#
_cell.length_a   1.000
_cell.length_b   1.000
_cell.length_c   1.000
_cell.angle_alpha   90.00
_cell.angle_beta   90.00
_cell.angle_gamma   90.00
#
_symmetry.space_group_name_H-M   'P 1'
#
loop_
_entity.id
_entity.type
_entity.pdbx_description
1 polymer ?
#
loop_
_entity_poly.entity_id
_entity_poly.type
_entity_poly.pdbx_seq_one_letter_code
_entity_poly.pdbx_strand_id
1 'polypeptide(L)'
;MKLIKQVDFFLQLLLMVTFLFFVAASKDGFELNLLAALFITGFYHLVSMVAHEVSGYFIKRGSVRRWYHNISYIIAGLSLFFNSAPGVIYIVEYVTPFMAFFYTWLCYKETFVYLKRPLSILK
;
A
#
# COMPACT_ATOMS: atom_id res chain seq x y z
N MET A 1 17.57 1.53 -7.64
CA MET A 1 17.12 1.59 -6.23
C MET A 1 16.10 2.69 -5.97
N LYS A 2 16.46 3.98 -6.08
CA LYS A 2 15.51 5.10 -5.93
C LYS A 2 14.36 5.02 -6.94
N LEU A 3 14.68 4.64 -8.18
CA LEU A 3 13.71 4.56 -9.28
C LEU A 3 12.58 3.55 -9.00
N ILE A 4 12.87 2.34 -8.50
CA ILE A 4 11.83 1.36 -8.17
C ILE A 4 10.88 1.91 -7.10
N LYS A 5 11.42 2.53 -6.04
CA LYS A 5 10.60 3.13 -4.97
C LYS A 5 9.82 4.36 -5.42
N GLN A 6 10.39 5.16 -6.32
CA GLN A 6 9.71 6.30 -6.93
C GLN A 6 8.56 5.83 -7.80
N VAL A 7 8.80 4.83 -8.67
CA VAL A 7 7.76 4.23 -9.52
C VAL A 7 6.65 3.65 -8.67
N ASP A 8 7.00 2.89 -7.63
CA ASP A 8 6.04 2.31 -6.70
C ASP A 8 5.19 3.37 -5.96
N PHE A 9 5.84 4.43 -5.46
CA PHE A 9 5.15 5.57 -4.85
C PHE A 9 4.19 6.26 -5.83
N PHE A 10 4.64 6.54 -7.06
CA PHE A 10 3.81 7.19 -8.07
C PHE A 10 2.70 6.28 -8.56
N LEU A 11 2.93 4.97 -8.69
CA LEU A 11 1.89 4.04 -9.11
C LEU A 11 0.81 3.90 -8.03
N GLN A 12 1.20 3.82 -6.75
CA GLN A 12 0.26 3.79 -5.64
C GLN A 12 -0.57 5.08 -5.58
N LEU A 13 0.07 6.23 -5.76
CA LEU A 13 -0.62 7.53 -5.81
C LEU A 13 -1.59 7.60 -6.99
N LEU A 14 -1.14 7.17 -8.18
CA LEU A 14 -1.95 7.13 -9.38
C LEU A 14 -3.17 6.21 -9.19
N LEU A 15 -2.98 5.00 -8.67
CA LEU A 15 -4.08 4.06 -8.40
C LEU A 15 -5.10 4.67 -7.44
N MET A 16 -4.66 5.26 -6.33
CA MET A 16 -5.56 5.89 -5.36
C MET A 16 -6.36 7.04 -6.00
N VAL A 17 -5.70 7.91 -6.76
CA VAL A 17 -6.36 9.07 -7.41
C VAL A 17 -7.32 8.61 -8.51
N THR A 18 -6.88 7.72 -9.40
CA THR A 18 -7.71 7.21 -10.50
C THR A 18 -8.94 6.48 -9.98
N PHE A 19 -8.80 5.64 -8.96
CA PHE A 19 -9.94 4.96 -8.38
C PHE A 19 -10.88 5.89 -7.60
N LEU A 20 -10.34 6.91 -6.92
CA LEU A 20 -11.19 7.94 -6.30
C LEU A 20 -12.05 8.64 -7.34
N PHE A 21 -11.47 9.03 -8.49
CA PHE A 21 -12.23 9.63 -9.59
C PHE A 21 -13.23 8.66 -10.22
N PHE A 22 -12.83 7.41 -10.43
CA PHE A 22 -13.70 6.37 -11.00
C PHE A 22 -14.93 6.14 -10.12
N VAL A 23 -14.72 5.97 -8.81
CA VAL A 23 -15.79 5.79 -7.82
C VAL A 23 -16.67 7.04 -7.73
N ALA A 24 -16.08 8.24 -7.70
CA ALA A 24 -16.83 9.50 -7.62
C ALA A 24 -17.65 9.82 -8.89
N ALA A 25 -17.18 9.39 -10.07
CA ALA A 25 -17.89 9.59 -11.34
C ALA A 25 -18.99 8.54 -11.60
N SER A 26 -19.05 7.49 -10.79
CA SER A 26 -20.01 6.40 -10.93
C SER A 26 -21.39 6.83 -10.43
N LYS A 27 -22.34 7.01 -11.35
CA LYS A 27 -23.75 7.32 -11.02
C LYS A 27 -24.53 6.08 -10.58
N ASP A 28 -24.22 4.93 -11.18
CA ASP A 28 -24.80 3.63 -10.88
C ASP A 28 -23.68 2.63 -10.56
N GLY A 29 -23.88 1.74 -9.58
CA GLY A 29 -22.89 0.71 -9.22
C GLY A 29 -21.72 1.17 -8.36
N PHE A 30 -21.91 2.24 -7.56
CA PHE A 30 -20.90 2.78 -6.64
C PHE A 30 -20.25 1.69 -5.75
N GLU A 31 -21.06 0.80 -5.16
CA GLU A 31 -20.58 -0.26 -4.27
C GLU A 31 -19.65 -1.24 -4.99
N LEU A 32 -20.04 -1.69 -6.20
CA LEU A 32 -19.23 -2.61 -7.00
C LEU A 32 -17.91 -1.94 -7.44
N ASN A 33 -17.97 -0.67 -7.84
CA ASN A 33 -16.80 0.10 -8.26
C ASN A 33 -15.86 0.40 -7.10
N LEU A 34 -16.40 0.67 -5.91
CA LEU A 34 -15.64 0.84 -4.68
C LEU A 34 -14.93 -0.47 -4.30
N LEU A 35 -15.65 -1.59 -4.34
CA LEU A 35 -15.09 -2.91 -4.01
C LEU A 35 -13.99 -3.31 -5.01
N ALA A 36 -14.21 -3.09 -6.30
CA ALA A 36 -13.20 -3.31 -7.34
C ALA A 36 -11.96 -2.42 -7.12
N ALA A 37 -12.15 -1.14 -6.83
CA ALA A 37 -11.06 -0.21 -6.52
C ALA A 37 -10.22 -0.67 -5.33
N LEU A 38 -10.88 -1.06 -4.24
CA LEU A 38 -10.24 -1.55 -3.03
C LEU A 38 -9.49 -2.86 -3.27
N PHE A 39 -10.10 -3.79 -4.01
CA PHE A 39 -9.48 -5.07 -4.33
C PHE A 39 -8.24 -4.90 -5.19
N ILE A 40 -8.30 -4.10 -6.26
CA ILE A 40 -7.17 -3.86 -7.15
C ILE A 40 -6.05 -3.13 -6.40
N THR A 41 -6.40 -2.09 -5.61
CA THR A 41 -5.43 -1.34 -4.82
C THR A 41 -4.77 -2.22 -3.76
N GLY A 42 -5.55 -3.05 -3.06
CA GLY A 42 -5.06 -4.00 -2.06
C GLY A 42 -4.19 -5.09 -2.65
N PHE A 43 -4.55 -5.63 -3.82
CA PHE A 43 -3.73 -6.62 -4.52
C PHE A 43 -2.39 -6.03 -4.96
N TYR A 44 -2.40 -4.86 -5.60
CA TYR A 44 -1.16 -4.18 -5.99
C TYR A 44 -0.27 -3.90 -4.77
N HIS A 45 -0.88 -3.55 -3.64
CA HIS A 45 -0.19 -3.35 -2.38
C HIS A 45 0.61 -4.58 -1.94
N LEU A 46 -0.01 -5.75 -1.96
CA LEU A 46 0.65 -7.01 -1.58
C LEU A 46 1.79 -7.34 -2.55
N VAL A 47 1.57 -7.14 -3.85
CA VAL A 47 2.61 -7.33 -4.88
C VAL A 47 3.80 -6.40 -4.63
N SER A 48 3.53 -5.13 -4.35
CA SER A 48 4.54 -4.15 -4.02
C SER A 48 5.35 -4.56 -2.77
N MET A 49 4.66 -4.92 -1.68
CA MET A 49 5.32 -5.42 -0.47
C MET A 49 6.26 -6.59 -0.74
N VAL A 50 5.82 -7.60 -1.51
CA VAL A 50 6.65 -8.74 -1.90
C VAL A 50 7.87 -8.28 -2.69
N ALA A 51 7.71 -7.35 -3.62
CA ALA A 51 8.84 -6.79 -4.39
C ALA A 51 9.88 -6.10 -3.49
N HIS A 52 9.46 -5.34 -2.47
CA HIS A 52 10.38 -4.75 -1.49
C HIS A 52 11.03 -5.79 -0.57
N GLU A 53 10.34 -6.90 -0.29
CA GLU A 53 10.85 -7.99 0.55
C GLU A 53 11.90 -8.84 -0.14
N VAL A 54 11.66 -9.24 -1.38
CA VAL A 54 12.66 -9.91 -2.22
C VAL A 54 13.90 -9.03 -2.40
N SER A 55 13.71 -7.72 -2.48
CA SER A 55 14.82 -6.80 -2.66
C SER A 55 15.54 -6.40 -1.34
N GLY A 56 15.06 -6.85 -0.18
CA GLY A 56 15.67 -6.58 1.13
C GLY A 56 15.66 -5.12 1.57
N TYR A 57 14.83 -4.26 0.97
CA TYR A 57 14.91 -2.81 1.17
C TYR A 57 14.19 -2.35 2.42
N PHE A 58 14.92 -1.75 3.37
CA PHE A 58 14.38 -1.18 4.61
C PHE A 58 13.67 -2.22 5.51
N ILE A 59 13.85 -3.52 5.24
CA ILE A 59 13.30 -4.64 6.03
C ILE A 59 14.29 -5.10 7.10
N LYS A 60 14.85 -4.15 7.85
CA LYS A 60 15.62 -4.49 9.06
C LYS A 60 14.65 -4.81 10.18
N ARG A 61 15.05 -5.72 11.08
CA ARG A 61 14.26 -6.05 12.28
C ARG A 61 14.00 -4.76 13.08
N GLY A 62 12.74 -4.52 13.44
CA GLY A 62 12.32 -3.31 14.15
C GLY A 62 12.10 -2.07 13.27
N SER A 63 12.31 -2.14 11.96
CA SER A 63 11.96 -1.03 11.07
C SER A 63 10.44 -0.86 10.95
N VAL A 64 10.00 0.38 10.71
CA VAL A 64 8.57 0.69 10.49
C VAL A 64 8.01 -0.11 9.31
N ARG A 65 8.81 -0.33 8.25
CA ARG A 65 8.43 -1.17 7.11
C ARG A 65 8.23 -2.64 7.50
N ARG A 66 9.07 -3.22 8.38
CA ARG A 66 8.87 -4.60 8.84
C ARG A 66 7.60 -4.74 9.67
N TRP A 67 7.32 -3.78 10.55
CA TRP A 67 6.07 -3.70 11.28
C TRP A 67 4.86 -3.63 10.34
N TYR A 68 4.95 -2.77 9.32
CA TYR A 68 3.92 -2.65 8.29
C TYR A 68 3.66 -3.97 7.56
N HIS A 69 4.72 -4.65 7.11
CA HIS A 69 4.59 -5.92 6.40
C HIS A 69 3.91 -6.96 7.29
N ASN A 70 4.35 -7.09 8.54
CA ASN A 70 3.78 -8.05 9.48
C ASN A 70 2.29 -7.80 9.72
N ILE A 71 1.89 -6.54 9.94
CA ILE A 71 0.48 -6.17 10.15
C ILE A 71 -0.34 -6.49 8.89
N SER A 72 0.17 -6.13 7.71
CA SER A 72 -0.49 -6.41 6.43
C SER A 72 -0.68 -7.91 6.20
N TYR A 73 0.33 -8.73 6.49
CA TYR A 73 0.23 -10.19 6.39
C TYR A 73 -0.77 -10.79 7.37
N ILE A 74 -0.83 -10.26 8.60
CA ILE A 74 -1.84 -10.69 9.59
C ILE A 74 -3.24 -10.36 9.09
N ILE A 75 -3.47 -9.12 8.60
CA ILE A 75 -4.78 -8.71 8.09
C ILE A 75 -5.19 -9.55 6.87
N ALA A 76 -4.26 -9.78 5.93
CA ALA A 76 -4.50 -10.64 4.77
C ALA A 76 -4.73 -12.11 5.15
N GLY A 77 -4.05 -12.62 6.18
CA GLY A 77 -4.27 -13.97 6.69
C GLY A 77 -5.62 -14.12 7.39
N LEU A 78 -6.01 -13.13 8.20
CA LEU A 78 -7.32 -13.09 8.86
C LEU A 78 -8.45 -13.00 7.83
N SER A 79 -8.29 -12.19 6.78
CA SER A 79 -9.29 -12.06 5.72
C SER A 79 -9.51 -13.38 4.95
N LEU A 80 -8.48 -14.22 4.82
CA LEU A 80 -8.63 -15.58 4.27
C LEU A 80 -9.29 -16.57 5.25
N PHE A 81 -9.09 -16.38 6.56
CA PHE A 81 -9.59 -17.31 7.59
C PHE A 81 -11.07 -17.08 7.91
N PHE A 82 -11.53 -15.83 7.89
CA PHE A 82 -12.94 -15.48 8.08
C PHE A 82 -13.73 -15.69 6.79
N ASN A 83 -13.86 -16.93 6.30
CA ASN A 83 -14.50 -17.27 5.02
C ASN A 83 -16.04 -16.97 4.96
N SER A 84 -16.60 -16.26 5.94
CA SER A 84 -17.94 -15.70 5.84
C SER A 84 -17.88 -14.40 5.01
N ALA A 85 -18.51 -14.43 3.84
CA ALA A 85 -18.52 -13.35 2.85
C ALA A 85 -18.69 -11.93 3.41
N PRO A 86 -19.48 -11.65 4.46
CA PRO A 86 -19.59 -10.29 5.00
C PRO A 86 -18.31 -9.84 5.75
N GLY A 87 -17.70 -10.71 6.55
CA GLY A 87 -16.62 -10.33 7.47
C GLY A 87 -15.32 -9.94 6.76
N VAL A 88 -14.97 -10.65 5.69
CA VAL A 88 -13.79 -10.35 4.85
C VAL A 88 -13.93 -8.99 4.19
N ILE A 89 -15.12 -8.71 3.64
CA ILE A 89 -15.40 -7.48 2.89
C ILE A 89 -15.25 -6.28 3.81
N TYR A 90 -15.80 -6.31 5.02
CA TYR A 90 -15.69 -5.18 5.96
C TYR A 90 -14.26 -4.90 6.39
N ILE A 91 -13.46 -5.92 6.70
CA ILE A 91 -12.06 -5.72 7.09
C ILE A 91 -11.27 -5.10 5.94
N VAL A 92 -11.45 -5.61 4.72
CA VAL A 92 -10.76 -5.10 3.53
C VAL A 92 -11.23 -3.67 3.21
N GLU A 93 -12.53 -3.38 3.26
CA GLU A 93 -13.08 -2.07 2.93
C GLU A 93 -12.60 -0.95 3.84
N TYR A 94 -12.58 -1.19 5.16
CA TYR A 94 -12.17 -0.16 6.10
C TYR A 94 -10.66 -0.07 6.24
N VAL A 95 -9.93 -1.20 6.22
CA VAL A 95 -8.49 -1.19 6.56
C VAL A 95 -7.61 -0.87 5.35
N THR A 96 -7.99 -1.32 4.15
CA THR A 96 -7.17 -1.13 2.93
C THR A 96 -6.86 0.34 2.61
N PRO A 97 -7.81 1.30 2.72
CA PRO A 97 -7.50 2.71 2.49
C PRO A 97 -6.43 3.25 3.44
N PHE A 98 -6.55 2.99 4.75
CA PHE A 98 -5.56 3.46 5.72
C PHE A 98 -4.18 2.84 5.48
N MET A 99 -4.15 1.56 5.13
CA MET A 99 -2.91 0.85 4.79
C MET A 99 -2.27 1.43 3.53
N ALA A 100 -3.06 1.71 2.48
CA ALA A 100 -2.60 2.35 1.26
C ALA A 100 -1.98 3.74 1.53
N PHE A 101 -2.65 4.58 2.34
CA PHE A 101 -2.11 5.88 2.74
C PHE A 101 -0.82 5.75 3.55
N PHE A 102 -0.80 4.87 4.55
CA PHE A 102 0.36 4.68 5.41
C PHE A 102 1.58 4.16 4.62
N TYR A 103 1.37 3.23 3.70
CA TYR A 103 2.42 2.74 2.81
C TYR A 103 2.94 3.80 1.86
N THR A 104 2.05 4.61 1.29
CA THR A 104 2.44 5.73 0.42
C THR A 104 3.30 6.72 1.18
N TRP A 105 2.92 7.03 2.42
CA TRP A 105 3.72 7.87 3.33
C TRP A 105 5.08 7.26 3.67
N LEU A 106 5.14 5.95 3.94
CA LEU A 106 6.40 5.24 4.15
C LEU A 106 7.31 5.34 2.93
N CYS A 107 6.77 5.07 1.74
CA CYS A 107 7.51 5.17 0.48
C CYS A 107 7.99 6.60 0.23
N TYR A 108 7.19 7.61 0.55
CA TYR A 108 7.60 9.02 0.49
C TYR A 108 8.78 9.31 1.43
N LYS A 109 8.69 8.93 2.70
CA LYS A 109 9.77 9.15 3.68
C LYS A 109 11.05 8.45 3.25
N GLU A 110 10.97 7.19 2.85
CA GLU A 110 12.15 6.45 2.41
C GLU A 110 12.78 7.08 1.17
N THR A 111 11.97 7.51 0.20
CA THR A 111 12.46 8.00 -1.10
C THR A 111 12.97 9.43 -1.07
N PHE A 112 12.26 10.32 -0.37
CA PHE A 112 12.49 11.77 -0.41
C PHE A 112 13.10 12.32 0.88
N VAL A 113 13.10 11.56 1.97
CA VAL A 113 13.71 11.97 3.25
C VAL A 113 14.95 11.14 3.53
N TYR A 114 14.84 9.82 3.64
CA TYR A 114 15.95 8.95 4.07
C TYR A 114 17.02 8.73 3.00
N LEU A 115 16.64 8.74 1.72
CA LEU A 115 17.58 8.61 0.60
C LEU A 115 18.21 9.95 0.16
N LYS A 116 17.93 11.07 0.83
CA LYS A 116 18.70 12.31 0.61
C LYS A 116 20.09 12.13 1.21
N ARG A 117 21.15 12.31 0.40
CA ARG A 117 22.54 12.29 0.89
C ARG A 117 22.67 13.34 2.02
N PRO A 118 23.28 13.00 3.16
CA PRO A 118 23.49 13.98 4.21
C PRO A 118 24.41 15.09 3.67
N LEU A 119 24.02 16.35 3.89
CA LEU A 119 24.77 17.53 3.46
C LEU A 119 26.22 17.54 3.98
N SER A 120 26.50 16.81 5.05
CA SER A 120 27.85 16.62 5.60
C SER A 120 28.81 15.86 4.68
N ILE A 121 28.31 15.14 3.66
CA ILE A 121 29.13 14.39 2.69
C ILE A 121 29.39 15.22 1.40
N LEU A 122 28.75 16.38 1.24
CA LEU A 122 28.93 17.26 0.07
C LEU A 122 30.12 18.23 0.23
N LYS A 123 31.08 17.95 1.12
CA LYS A 123 32.34 18.71 1.21
C LYS A 123 33.28 18.34 0.07
#